data_AF-A0A819P3C6-F1
#
_entry.id   AF-A0A819P3C6-F1
#
_cell.length_a   1.000
_cell.length_b   1.000
_cell.length_c   1.000
_cell.angle_alpha   90.00
_cell.angle_beta   90.00
_cell.angle_gamma   90.00
#
_symmetry.space_group_name_H-M   'P 1'
#
loop_
_entity.id
_entity.type
_entity.pdbx_description
1 polymer ?
#
loop_
_entity_poly.entity_id
_entity_poly.type
_entity_poly.pdbx_seq_one_letter_code
_entity_poly.pdbx_strand_id
1 'polypeptide(L)'
;MNDLPNLKCFSLICYRRINNYDEKILPLLHRMTYLEKLTLYLSIENRGRFIDNSHIQNEILLYMPRLHSFTFYISTYDDTDDLFRYVPNQDIQRIVTNNGYQQCMANIIKYNSSRQAKIEHWPQKSSSPNCESHENI
;
A
#
# COMPACT_ATOMS: atom_id res chain seq x y z
N MET A 1 -30.28 4.39 7.75
CA MET A 1 -29.29 3.33 7.58
C MET A 1 -28.79 3.43 6.14
N ASN A 2 -27.60 3.99 5.94
CA ASN A 2 -26.98 4.00 4.62
C ASN A 2 -26.16 2.73 4.55
N ASP A 3 -26.74 1.67 4.00
CA ASP A 3 -25.99 0.49 3.60
C ASP A 3 -25.03 0.91 2.49
N LEU A 4 -23.85 1.39 2.90
CA LEU A 4 -22.74 1.49 1.98
C LEU A 4 -22.51 0.05 1.49
N PRO A 5 -22.54 -0.21 0.18
CA PRO A 5 -22.29 -1.56 -0.32
C PRO A 5 -21.01 -2.08 0.31
N ASN A 6 -21.06 -3.31 0.86
CA ASN A 6 -19.92 -3.96 1.50
C ASN A 6 -18.83 -4.16 0.45
N LEU A 7 -17.98 -3.14 0.32
CA LEU A 7 -16.95 -3.08 -0.69
C LEU A 7 -15.94 -4.17 -0.38
N LYS A 8 -15.86 -5.18 -1.24
CA LYS A 8 -14.93 -6.30 -1.08
C LYS A 8 -13.56 -6.03 -1.67
N CYS A 9 -13.50 -5.17 -2.69
CA CYS A 9 -12.29 -4.89 -3.44
C CYS A 9 -12.11 -3.38 -3.57
N PHE A 10 -10.93 -2.88 -3.23
CA PHE A 10 -10.60 -1.47 -3.40
C PHE A 10 -9.18 -1.31 -3.93
N SER A 11 -9.02 -0.41 -4.89
CA SER A 11 -7.74 -0.02 -5.44
C SER A 11 -7.64 1.50 -5.43
N LEU A 12 -6.58 2.02 -4.81
CA LEU A 12 -6.24 3.43 -4.82
C LEU A 12 -4.86 3.61 -5.40
N ILE A 13 -4.80 4.36 -6.50
CA ILE A 13 -3.55 4.69 -7.18
C ILE A 13 -3.43 6.21 -7.21
N CYS A 14 -2.41 6.71 -6.53
CA CYS A 14 -2.08 8.13 -6.48
C CYS A 14 -0.63 8.33 -6.92
N TYR A 15 -0.45 8.81 -8.15
CA TYR A 15 0.87 9.11 -8.71
C TYR A 15 1.41 10.47 -8.25
N ARG A 16 0.53 11.37 -7.80
CA ARG A 16 0.94 12.64 -7.21
C ARG A 16 1.34 12.45 -5.75
N ARG A 17 2.29 13.26 -5.31
CA ARG A 17 2.67 13.33 -3.90
C ARG A 17 1.48 13.81 -3.08
N ILE A 18 1.16 13.09 -2.01
CA ILE A 18 0.12 13.44 -1.04
C ILE A 18 0.76 13.73 0.32
N ASN A 19 0.33 14.80 0.97
CA ASN A 19 0.84 15.20 2.28
C ASN A 19 -0.14 14.91 3.43
N ASN A 20 -1.28 14.29 3.13
CA ASN A 20 -2.39 14.08 4.08
C ASN A 20 -2.81 12.61 4.20
N TYR A 21 -1.83 11.71 4.13
CA TYR A 21 -2.06 10.27 4.22
C TYR A 21 -2.76 9.88 5.53
N ASP A 22 -2.28 10.41 6.67
CA ASP A 22 -2.82 10.05 7.98
C ASP A 22 -4.21 10.66 8.22
N GLU A 23 -4.51 11.84 7.66
CA GLU A 23 -5.79 12.53 7.86
C GLU A 23 -6.89 12.10 6.87
N LYS A 24 -6.50 11.62 5.68
CA LYS A 24 -7.48 11.31 4.62
C LYS A 24 -7.47 9.86 4.19
N ILE A 25 -6.29 9.26 3.99
CA ILE A 25 -6.20 7.90 3.46
C ILE A 25 -6.49 6.89 4.57
N LEU A 26 -5.85 7.00 5.74
CA LEU A 26 -6.09 6.06 6.84
C LEU A 26 -7.57 6.03 7.30
N PRO A 27 -8.25 7.16 7.55
CA PRO A 27 -9.65 7.11 7.98
C PRO A 27 -10.58 6.54 6.91
N LEU A 28 -10.25 6.72 5.62
CA LEU A 28 -11.00 6.08 4.54
C LEU A 28 -10.83 4.56 4.59
N LEU A 29 -9.59 4.08 4.75
CA LEU A 29 -9.27 2.66 4.86
C LEU A 29 -9.92 2.02 6.09
N HIS A 30 -9.93 2.69 7.24
CA HIS A 30 -10.57 2.22 8.48
C HIS A 30 -12.08 1.98 8.32
N ARG A 31 -12.73 2.70 7.41
CA ARG A 31 -14.17 2.52 7.12
C ARG A 31 -14.45 1.32 6.22
N MET A 32 -13.44 0.72 5.60
CA MET A 32 -13.56 -0.40 4.68
C MET A 32 -13.34 -1.74 5.39
N THR A 33 -14.07 -1.99 6.48
CA THR A 33 -13.89 -3.17 7.35
C THR A 33 -14.24 -4.51 6.69
N TYR A 34 -15.01 -4.48 5.60
CA TYR A 34 -15.44 -5.66 4.84
C TYR A 34 -14.52 -5.99 3.66
N LEU A 35 -13.44 -5.24 3.49
CA LEU A 35 -12.54 -5.42 2.36
C LEU A 35 -11.84 -6.79 2.44
N GLU A 36 -11.85 -7.48 1.32
CA GLU A 36 -11.19 -8.77 1.10
C GLU A 36 -9.90 -8.59 0.29
N LYS A 37 -9.87 -7.58 -0.61
CA LYS A 37 -8.73 -7.27 -1.49
C LYS A 37 -8.41 -5.77 -1.51
N LEU A 38 -7.16 -5.42 -1.24
CA LEU A 38 -6.67 -4.03 -1.24
C LEU A 38 -5.48 -3.83 -2.16
N THR A 39 -5.50 -2.82 -3.03
CA THR A 39 -4.29 -2.35 -3.72
C THR A 39 -4.07 -0.87 -3.43
N LEU A 40 -2.91 -0.53 -2.87
CA LEU A 40 -2.49 0.85 -2.64
C LEU A 40 -1.21 1.14 -3.40
N TYR A 41 -1.25 2.13 -4.27
CA TYR A 41 -0.09 2.70 -4.93
C TYR A 41 -0.04 4.18 -4.56
N LEU A 42 0.84 4.55 -3.63
CA LEU A 42 0.87 5.89 -3.04
C LEU A 42 2.26 6.51 -3.10
N SER A 43 2.28 7.83 -3.28
CA SER A 43 3.45 8.67 -3.15
C SER A 43 3.16 9.69 -2.06
N ILE A 44 3.80 9.56 -0.91
CA ILE A 44 3.51 10.33 0.31
C ILE A 44 4.67 11.29 0.55
N GLU A 45 4.38 12.54 0.88
CA GLU A 45 5.37 13.59 1.12
C GLU A 45 5.21 14.16 2.52
N ASN A 46 6.33 14.48 3.17
CA ASN A 46 6.39 15.16 4.47
C ASN A 46 5.62 14.44 5.58
N ARG A 47 5.50 13.12 5.49
CA ARG A 47 5.00 12.31 6.59
C ARG A 47 6.13 12.12 7.58
N GLY A 48 6.08 12.83 8.71
CA GLY A 48 7.14 12.84 9.73
C GLY A 48 7.45 11.48 10.39
N ARG A 49 6.74 10.40 10.03
CA ARG A 49 7.07 9.02 10.40
C ARG A 49 7.06 8.15 9.16
N PHE A 50 8.05 7.28 9.07
CA PHE A 50 8.14 6.28 8.01
C PHE A 50 7.04 5.20 8.17
N ILE A 51 6.56 4.63 7.07
CA ILE A 51 5.58 3.53 7.09
C ILE A 51 6.33 2.22 7.20
N ASP A 52 6.47 1.73 8.42
CA ASP A 52 7.08 0.43 8.68
C ASP A 52 6.03 -0.68 8.85
N ASN A 53 6.51 -1.87 9.19
CA ASN A 53 5.66 -3.04 9.43
C ASN A 53 4.66 -2.82 10.56
N SER A 54 5.07 -2.14 11.62
CA SER A 54 4.20 -1.88 12.76
C SER A 54 3.06 -0.95 12.36
N HIS A 55 3.35 0.05 11.52
CA HIS A 55 2.34 0.93 10.94
C HIS A 55 1.34 0.14 10.09
N ILE A 56 1.82 -0.72 9.18
CA ILE A 56 0.92 -1.54 8.34
C ILE A 56 0.02 -2.43 9.20
N GLN A 57 0.58 -3.10 10.20
CA GLN A 57 -0.18 -4.00 11.07
C GLN A 57 -1.22 -3.24 11.89
N ASN A 58 -0.81 -2.17 12.57
CA ASN A 58 -1.66 -1.47 13.53
C ASN A 58 -2.66 -0.53 12.88
N GLU A 59 -2.30 0.09 11.75
CA GLU A 59 -3.11 1.14 11.12
C GLU A 59 -3.88 0.68 9.88
N ILE A 60 -3.53 -0.47 9.28
CA ILE A 60 -4.23 -0.99 8.10
C ILE A 60 -4.83 -2.36 8.39
N LEU A 61 -3.99 -3.34 8.70
CA LEU A 61 -4.43 -4.74 8.78
C LEU A 61 -5.36 -5.00 9.97
N LEU A 62 -5.13 -4.34 11.12
CA LEU A 62 -5.98 -4.45 12.31
C LEU A 62 -7.45 -4.08 12.02
N TYR A 63 -7.68 -3.11 11.12
CA TYR A 63 -9.02 -2.62 10.77
C TYR A 63 -9.69 -3.41 9.64
N MET A 64 -8.97 -4.35 9.01
CA MET A 64 -9.44 -5.11 7.86
C MET A 64 -9.33 -6.63 8.12
N PRO A 65 -10.11 -7.18 9.06
CA PRO A 65 -9.99 -8.58 9.48
C PRO A 65 -10.35 -9.60 8.40
N ARG A 66 -11.01 -9.17 7.32
CA ARG A 66 -11.39 -10.00 6.18
C ARG A 66 -10.42 -9.92 5.02
N LEU A 67 -9.41 -9.05 5.11
CA LEU A 67 -8.42 -8.89 4.07
C LEU A 67 -7.62 -10.19 3.97
N HIS A 68 -7.55 -10.76 2.78
CA HIS A 68 -6.74 -11.95 2.53
C HIS A 68 -5.80 -11.75 1.33
N SER A 69 -5.98 -10.66 0.58
CA SER A 69 -5.10 -10.26 -0.50
C SER A 69 -4.81 -8.76 -0.42
N PHE A 70 -3.54 -8.38 -0.45
CA PHE A 70 -3.18 -6.96 -0.50
C PHE A 70 -1.90 -6.66 -1.27
N THR A 71 -1.86 -5.52 -1.95
CA THR A 71 -0.67 -5.02 -2.64
C THR A 71 -0.40 -3.59 -2.23
N PHE A 72 0.76 -3.33 -1.62
CA PHE A 72 1.22 -2.01 -1.25
C PHE A 72 2.43 -1.61 -2.08
N TYR A 73 2.37 -0.44 -2.68
CA TYR A 73 3.52 0.23 -3.25
C TYR A 73 3.49 1.65 -2.72
N ILE A 74 4.28 1.92 -1.70
CA ILE A 74 4.24 3.19 -1.00
C ILE A 74 5.62 3.81 -1.07
N SER A 75 5.72 4.93 -1.76
CA SER A 75 6.90 5.78 -1.70
C SER A 75 6.66 6.88 -0.68
N THR A 76 7.64 7.13 0.18
CA THR A 76 7.62 8.22 1.17
C THR A 76 8.77 9.16 0.85
N TYR A 77 8.49 10.44 0.77
CA TYR A 77 9.47 11.51 0.53
C TYR A 77 9.50 12.34 1.79
N ASP A 78 10.68 12.46 2.38
CA ASP A 78 10.89 13.17 3.62
C ASP A 78 12.05 14.14 3.40
N ASP A 79 11.83 15.40 3.74
CA ASP A 79 12.87 16.44 3.68
C ASP A 79 13.77 16.41 4.91
N THR A 80 13.52 15.52 5.88
CA THR A 80 14.35 15.36 7.07
C THR A 80 15.50 14.38 6.83
N ASP A 81 16.69 14.71 7.37
CA ASP A 81 17.97 13.98 7.23
C ASP A 81 17.98 12.53 7.75
N ASP A 82 16.83 11.99 8.16
CA ASP A 82 16.72 10.62 8.63
C ASP A 82 16.98 9.64 7.49
N LEU A 83 18.15 9.00 7.58
CA LEU A 83 18.72 8.03 6.66
C LEU A 83 17.67 7.06 6.07
N PHE A 84 17.86 6.74 4.79
CA PHE A 84 17.12 5.75 4.01
C PHE A 84 16.67 4.55 4.86
N ARG A 85 15.39 4.53 5.24
CA ARG A 85 14.75 3.33 5.78
C ARG A 85 14.01 2.68 4.63
N TYR A 86 14.53 1.54 4.20
CA TYR A 86 13.87 0.63 3.29
C TYR A 86 13.25 -0.47 4.13
N VAL A 87 12.00 -0.84 3.86
CA VAL A 87 11.43 -2.08 4.41
C VAL A 87 11.64 -3.15 3.36
N PRO A 88 12.53 -4.12 3.59
CA PRO A 88 12.70 -5.23 2.68
C PRO A 88 11.38 -5.96 2.51
N ASN A 89 11.07 -6.32 1.26
CA ASN A 89 9.92 -7.18 0.95
C ASN A 89 9.88 -8.45 1.81
N GLN A 90 11.02 -8.92 2.30
CA GLN A 90 11.16 -10.10 3.17
C GLN A 90 10.46 -9.95 4.53
N ASP A 91 10.54 -8.77 5.16
CA ASP A 91 9.89 -8.57 6.45
C ASP A 91 8.38 -8.51 6.29
N ILE A 92 7.90 -7.97 5.18
CA ILE A 92 6.48 -7.98 4.87
C ILE A 92 6.02 -9.39 4.49
N GLN A 93 6.79 -10.14 3.70
CA GLN A 93 6.53 -11.56 3.45
C GLN A 93 6.42 -12.37 4.74
N ARG A 94 7.20 -12.05 5.78
CA ARG A 94 7.06 -12.70 7.10
C ARG A 94 5.69 -12.44 7.74
N ILE A 95 5.13 -11.24 7.58
CA ILE A 95 3.76 -10.92 8.05
C ILE A 95 2.72 -11.77 7.30
N VAL A 96 2.95 -12.03 6.01
CA VAL A 96 2.05 -12.81 5.13
C VAL A 96 1.99 -14.25 5.59
N THR A 97 3.15 -14.87 5.78
CA THR A 97 3.26 -16.26 6.21
C THR A 97 2.64 -16.47 7.59
N ASN A 98 2.82 -15.53 8.51
CA ASN A 98 2.34 -15.66 9.89
C ASN A 98 0.83 -15.43 10.03
N ASN A 99 0.18 -14.73 9.10
CA ASN A 99 -1.22 -14.32 9.21
C ASN A 99 -2.15 -14.96 8.18
N GLY A 100 -1.68 -15.90 7.35
CA GLY A 100 -2.53 -16.68 6.44
C GLY A 100 -3.05 -15.94 5.21
N TYR A 101 -2.41 -14.83 4.82
CA TYR A 101 -2.77 -14.07 3.62
C TYR A 101 -2.43 -14.86 2.34
N GLN A 102 -3.35 -14.88 1.37
CA GLN A 102 -3.22 -15.64 0.12
C GLN A 102 -2.22 -14.99 -0.87
N GLN A 103 -2.20 -13.65 -0.92
CA GLN A 103 -1.30 -12.91 -1.79
C GLN A 103 -0.93 -11.58 -1.15
N CYS A 104 0.36 -11.32 -1.05
CA CYS A 104 0.85 -10.04 -0.59
C CYS A 104 2.12 -9.62 -1.31
N MET A 105 2.10 -8.37 -1.76
CA MET A 105 3.28 -7.67 -2.25
C MET A 105 3.32 -6.33 -1.57
N ALA A 106 4.44 -5.96 -0.98
CA ALA A 106 4.59 -4.65 -0.39
C ALA A 106 5.99 -4.13 -0.64
N ASN A 107 6.07 -2.97 -1.29
CA ASN A 107 7.33 -2.27 -1.54
C ASN A 107 7.21 -0.87 -0.97
N ILE A 108 7.98 -0.59 0.09
CA ILE A 108 7.95 0.70 0.77
C ILE A 108 9.33 1.33 0.75
N ILE A 109 9.42 2.48 0.09
CA ILE A 109 10.68 3.17 -0.18
C ILE A 109 10.65 4.55 0.47
N LYS A 110 11.71 4.92 1.20
CA LYS A 110 11.94 6.29 1.67
C LYS A 110 12.94 7.00 0.77
N TYR A 111 12.58 8.17 0.25
CA TYR A 111 13.44 9.08 -0.49
C TYR A 111 13.78 10.29 0.38
N ASN A 112 15.04 10.72 0.36
CA ASN A 112 15.48 11.98 0.94
C ASN A 112 15.78 12.96 -0.22
N SER A 113 15.25 14.18 -0.14
CA SER A 113 15.37 15.22 -1.18
C SER A 113 16.80 15.73 -1.38
N SER A 114 17.71 15.49 -0.43
CA SER A 114 19.11 15.94 -0.49
C SER A 114 20.02 15.11 -1.41
N ARG A 115 19.55 13.99 -1.99
CA ARG A 115 20.30 13.21 -2.99
C ARG A 115 19.42 12.72 -4.14
N GLN A 116 19.22 13.57 -5.15
CA GLN A 116 18.97 13.09 -6.50
C GLN A 116 20.21 12.34 -7.01
N ALA A 117 20.31 11.04 -6.75
CA ALA A 117 21.28 10.19 -7.42
C ALA A 117 20.68 8.80 -7.68
N LYS A 118 20.40 8.54 -8.96
CA LYS A 118 20.02 7.26 -9.56
C LYS A 118 18.70 6.64 -9.09
N ILE A 119 17.62 7.03 -9.74
CA ILE A 119 16.51 6.10 -9.97
C ILE A 119 17.02 5.06 -10.98
N GLU A 120 17.37 3.87 -10.52
CA GLU A 120 17.47 2.71 -11.39
C GLU A 120 16.12 2.50 -12.07
N HIS A 121 16.16 2.36 -13.40
CA HIS A 121 14.98 2.13 -14.21
C HIS A 121 14.21 0.91 -13.70
N TRP A 122 12.93 1.10 -13.43
CA TRP A 122 11.98 0.03 -13.18
C TRP A 122 12.00 -0.96 -14.37
N PRO A 123 12.09 -2.28 -14.14
CA PRO A 123 11.89 -3.23 -15.22
C PRO A 123 10.42 -3.18 -15.64
N GLN A 124 10.13 -2.65 -16.83
CA GLN A 124 8.89 -2.93 -17.53
C GLN A 124 8.87 -4.42 -17.90
N LYS A 125 8.38 -5.27 -16.99
CA LYS A 125 7.85 -6.58 -17.38
C LYS A 125 6.36 -6.43 -17.59
N SER A 126 6.00 -6.28 -18.86
CA SER A 126 4.65 -6.52 -19.37
C SER A 126 4.29 -7.98 -19.15
N SER A 127 3.38 -8.22 -18.22
CA SER A 127 2.55 -9.44 -18.22
C SER A 127 1.28 -9.11 -17.46
N SER A 128 0.28 -8.62 -18.19
CA SER A 128 -1.10 -8.54 -17.72
C SER A 128 -1.58 -9.96 -17.39
N PRO A 129 -2.17 -10.20 -16.21
CA PRO A 129 -3.09 -11.31 -16.07
C PRO A 129 -4.38 -10.94 -16.80
N ASN A 130 -4.73 -11.70 -17.83
CA ASN A 130 -6.06 -11.67 -18.43
C ASN A 130 -7.12 -11.86 -17.33
N CYS A 131 -7.89 -10.82 -17.05
CA CYS A 131 -9.24 -11.02 -16.52
C CYS A 131 -10.13 -11.23 -17.75
N GLU A 132 -10.40 -12.49 -18.08
CA GLU A 132 -11.40 -12.85 -19.08
C GLU A 132 -12.76 -12.30 -18.62
N SER A 133 -13.24 -11.28 -19.32
CA SER A 133 -14.64 -10.90 -19.33
C SER A 133 -15.41 -11.94 -20.15
N HIS A 134 -16.05 -12.88 -19.45
CA HIS A 134 -17.18 -13.61 -20.02
C HIS A 134 -18.36 -12.63 -20.15
N GLU A 135 -18.58 -12.11 -21.35
CA GLU A 135 -19.90 -11.63 -21.75
C GLU A 135 -20.53 -12.69 -22.64
N ASN A 136 -21.60 -13.30 -22.14
CA ASN A 136 -22.56 -14.04 -22.93
C ASN A 136 -23.29 -13.05 -23.86
N ILE A 137 -23.37 -13.37 -25.16
CA ILE A 137 -24.59 -13.65 -25.94
C ILE A 137 -24.14 -14.25 -27.27
#